data_AF-A0A1I3N637-F1
#
_entry.id   AF-A0A1I3N637-F1
#
_cell.length_a   1.000
_cell.length_b   1.000
_cell.length_c   1.000
_cell.angle_alpha   90.00
_cell.angle_beta   90.00
_cell.angle_gamma   90.00
#
_symmetry.space_group_name_H-M   'P 1'
#
loop_
_entity.id
_entity.type
_entity.pdbx_description
1 polymer ?
#
loop_
_entity_poly.entity_id
_entity_poly.type
_entity_poly.pdbx_seq_one_letter_code
_entity_poly.pdbx_strand_id
1 'polypeptide(L)'
;MIGKSSCPEWLQMDWVLGQFGTQRKLAMAGYVEFVRAGLVLPSIWDNLHGQIYLGSDAFVKKMQQHVSSDKNLSEVPRAQRRAKAKPLSHYSSFSGRNEGIVAAYQTGAYTMKQIADEFGLHYATVSRVVKKAEEN
;
A
#
# COMPACT_ATOMS: atom_id res chain seq x y z
N MET A 1 -6.10 37.46 -4.37
CA MET A 1 -7.58 37.39 -4.25
C MET A 1 -7.94 36.00 -3.70
N ILE A 2 -8.16 35.88 -2.39
CA ILE A 2 -8.62 34.64 -1.73
C ILE A 2 -10.08 34.89 -1.34
N GLY A 3 -10.97 33.90 -1.52
CA GLY A 3 -12.42 34.04 -1.28
C GLY A 3 -13.29 34.12 -2.54
N LYS A 4 -13.02 33.27 -3.55
CA LYS A 4 -13.82 33.21 -4.80
C LYS A 4 -15.15 32.46 -4.66
N SER A 5 -15.47 31.90 -3.48
CA SER A 5 -16.69 31.13 -3.25
C SER A 5 -17.09 31.25 -1.77
N SER A 6 -18.41 31.16 -1.50
CA SER A 6 -18.90 31.01 -0.15
C SER A 6 -18.34 29.73 0.48
N CYS A 7 -18.16 29.73 1.80
CA CYS A 7 -17.76 28.53 2.51
C CYS A 7 -18.83 27.45 2.30
N PRO A 8 -18.48 26.26 1.80
CA PRO A 8 -19.43 25.16 1.72
C PRO A 8 -19.95 24.78 3.10
N GLU A 9 -21.21 24.36 3.20
CA GLU A 9 -21.84 23.97 4.48
C GLU A 9 -21.13 22.81 5.18
N TRP A 10 -20.48 21.92 4.41
CA TRP A 10 -19.71 20.80 4.96
C TRP A 10 -18.36 21.23 5.56
N LEU A 11 -17.87 22.44 5.26
CA LEU A 11 -16.56 22.90 5.71
C LEU A 11 -16.67 23.59 7.07
N GLN A 12 -16.32 22.87 8.13
CA GLN A 12 -16.30 23.36 9.51
C GLN A 12 -15.05 24.22 9.78
N MET A 13 -15.02 25.44 9.25
CA MET A 13 -13.85 26.34 9.36
C MET A 13 -13.44 26.63 10.81
N ASP A 14 -14.40 26.84 11.71
CA ASP A 14 -14.09 27.22 13.08
C ASP A 14 -13.48 26.05 13.86
N TRP A 15 -13.89 24.82 13.57
CA TRP A 15 -13.26 23.61 14.14
C TRP A 15 -11.82 23.43 13.65
N VAL A 16 -11.58 23.63 12.35
CA VAL A 16 -10.23 23.53 11.75
C VAL A 16 -9.31 24.60 12.31
N LEU A 17 -9.75 25.86 12.33
CA LEU A 17 -8.96 26.96 12.87
C LEU A 17 -8.75 26.83 14.39
N GLY A 18 -9.71 26.25 15.11
CA GLY A 18 -9.60 25.99 16.54
C GLY A 18 -8.40 25.12 16.94
N GLN A 19 -7.85 24.31 16.01
CA GLN A 19 -6.63 23.54 16.25
C GLN A 19 -5.37 24.42 16.37
N PHE A 20 -5.44 25.68 15.92
CA PHE A 20 -4.31 26.63 15.86
C PHE A 20 -4.45 27.81 16.83
N GLY A 21 -5.54 27.86 17.60
CA GLY A 21 -5.78 28.86 18.64
C GLY A 21 -7.19 29.44 18.64
N THR A 22 -7.49 30.24 19.66
CA THR A 22 -8.82 30.83 19.89
C THR A 22 -9.03 32.15 19.13
N GLN A 23 -7.95 32.90 18.87
CA GLN A 23 -8.03 34.16 18.13
C GLN A 23 -7.94 33.90 16.62
N ARG A 24 -9.04 34.18 15.90
CA ARG A 24 -9.21 33.85 14.47
C ARG A 24 -8.02 34.27 13.59
N LYS A 25 -7.50 35.49 13.74
CA LYS A 25 -6.37 35.97 12.93
C LYS A 25 -5.09 35.16 13.17
N LEU A 26 -4.80 34.82 14.43
CA LEU A 26 -3.63 34.00 14.78
C LEU A 26 -3.81 32.56 14.34
N ALA A 27 -5.00 31.99 14.52
CA ALA A 27 -5.32 30.64 14.06
C ALA A 27 -5.17 30.49 12.54
N MET A 28 -5.61 31.49 11.76
CA MET A 28 -5.42 31.51 10.31
C MET A 28 -3.93 31.55 9.94
N ALA A 29 -3.13 32.38 10.62
CA ALA A 29 -1.69 32.43 10.39
C ALA A 29 -1.02 31.09 10.72
N GLY A 30 -1.41 30.46 11.85
CA GLY A 30 -0.92 29.14 12.25
C GLY A 30 -1.29 28.04 11.25
N TYR A 31 -2.52 28.02 10.74
CA TYR A 31 -2.94 27.09 9.70
C TYR A 31 -2.11 27.26 8.41
N VAL A 32 -1.89 28.50 7.96
CA VAL A 32 -1.07 28.76 6.76
C VAL A 32 0.37 28.27 6.95
N GLU A 33 0.95 28.51 8.12
CA GLU A 33 2.31 28.06 8.42
C GLU A 33 2.40 26.54 8.49
N PHE A 34 1.41 25.89 9.11
CA PHE A 34 1.30 24.44 9.13
C PHE A 34 1.23 23.83 7.73
N VAL A 35 0.41 24.39 6.84
CA VAL A 35 0.32 23.92 5.44
C VAL A 35 1.65 24.12 4.72
N ARG A 36 2.32 25.27 4.89
CA ARG A 36 3.63 25.52 4.28
C ARG A 36 4.71 24.57 4.79
N ALA A 37 4.75 24.32 6.09
CA ALA A 37 5.67 23.36 6.70
C ALA A 37 5.45 21.94 6.15
N GLY A 38 4.20 21.58 5.81
CA GLY A 38 3.88 20.30 5.19
C GLY A 38 4.37 20.13 3.74
N LEU A 39 4.57 21.22 2.99
CA LEU A 39 4.98 21.15 1.57
C LEU A 39 6.42 20.65 1.36
N VAL A 40 7.26 20.78 2.37
CA VAL A 40 8.66 20.31 2.36
C VAL A 40 8.83 18.93 2.99
N LEU A 41 7.75 18.31 3.47
CA LEU A 41 7.79 16.94 3.98
C LEU A 41 7.70 15.92 2.83
N PRO A 42 8.24 14.70 3.03
CA PRO A 42 8.06 13.60 2.09
C PRO A 42 6.58 13.37 1.77
N SER A 43 6.31 12.90 0.55
CA SER A 43 4.95 12.64 0.11
C SER A 43 4.34 11.55 1.00
N ILE A 44 3.15 11.78 1.55
CA ILE A 44 2.45 10.72 2.29
C ILE A 44 2.24 9.47 1.42
N TRP A 45 2.16 9.68 0.10
CA TRP A 45 2.02 8.63 -0.90
C TRP A 45 3.22 7.69 -0.97
N ASP A 46 4.41 8.14 -0.53
CA ASP A 46 5.60 7.28 -0.46
C ASP A 46 5.43 6.17 0.60
N ASN A 47 4.54 6.38 1.58
CA ASN A 47 4.20 5.42 2.63
C ASN A 47 2.84 4.73 2.38
N LEU A 48 2.34 4.75 1.15
CA LEU A 48 1.11 4.06 0.77
C LEU A 48 1.35 2.56 0.65
N HIS A 49 0.80 1.78 1.58
CA HIS A 49 0.86 0.33 1.57
C HIS A 49 -0.34 -0.28 0.85
N GLY A 50 -0.08 -1.20 -0.08
CA GLY A 50 -1.13 -1.96 -0.76
C GLY A 50 -2.12 -1.09 -1.54
N GLN A 51 -1.73 0.13 -1.95
CA GLN A 51 -2.53 1.13 -2.67
C GLN A 51 -3.75 1.70 -1.93
N ILE A 52 -3.99 1.32 -0.67
CA ILE A 52 -5.18 1.75 0.10
C ILE A 52 -4.90 2.12 1.56
N TYR A 53 -3.72 1.81 2.09
CA TYR A 53 -3.40 2.05 3.50
C TYR A 53 -2.28 3.09 3.64
N LEU A 54 -2.56 4.17 4.37
CA LEU A 54 -1.54 5.13 4.84
C LEU A 54 -1.33 4.90 6.34
N GLY A 55 -0.15 4.39 6.71
CA GLY A 55 0.16 4.05 8.11
C GLY A 55 1.28 3.02 8.22
N SER A 56 1.61 2.60 9.44
CA SER A 56 2.68 1.62 9.67
C SER A 56 2.29 0.20 9.25
N ASP A 57 3.28 -0.68 9.07
CA ASP A 57 3.05 -2.10 8.82
C ASP A 57 2.17 -2.78 9.88
N ALA A 58 2.29 -2.35 11.14
CA ALA A 58 1.44 -2.82 12.24
C ALA A 58 -0.03 -2.40 12.04
N PHE A 59 -0.26 -1.15 11.62
CA PHE A 59 -1.60 -0.66 11.28
C PHE A 59 -2.18 -1.43 10.10
N VAL A 60 -1.41 -1.63 9.03
CA VAL A 60 -1.84 -2.40 7.84
C VAL A 60 -2.23 -3.82 8.24
N LYS A 61 -1.41 -4.51 9.03
CA LYS A 61 -1.71 -5.87 9.51
C LYS A 61 -3.01 -5.90 10.33
N LYS A 62 -3.21 -4.93 11.22
CA LYS A 62 -4.45 -4.79 12.01
C LYS A 62 -5.67 -4.58 11.11
N MET A 63 -5.57 -3.72 10.10
CA MET A 63 -6.68 -3.46 9.17
C MET A 63 -6.99 -4.69 8.30
N GLN A 64 -5.97 -5.39 7.83
CA GLN A 64 -6.13 -6.62 7.04
C GLN A 64 -6.85 -7.72 7.82
N GLN A 65 -6.68 -7.80 9.15
CA GLN A 65 -7.41 -8.75 10.00
C GLN A 65 -8.93 -8.49 10.04
N HIS A 66 -9.38 -7.26 9.77
CA HIS A 66 -10.81 -6.92 9.72
C HIS A 66 -11.44 -7.25 8.37
N VAL A 67 -10.63 -7.50 7.34
CA VAL A 67 -11.09 -7.95 6.03
C VAL A 67 -11.24 -9.46 6.10
N SER A 68 -12.44 -9.92 6.47
CA SER A 68 -12.75 -11.34 6.64
C SER A 68 -12.36 -12.18 5.42
N SER A 69 -11.70 -13.31 5.65
CA SER A 69 -11.28 -14.31 4.64
C SER A 69 -12.44 -14.96 3.88
N ASP A 70 -13.68 -14.76 4.36
CA ASP A 70 -14.87 -15.53 3.98
C ASP A 70 -15.82 -14.78 3.03
N LYS A 71 -15.37 -13.65 2.49
CA LYS A 71 -16.11 -12.94 1.45
C LYS A 71 -15.49 -13.25 0.11
N ASN A 72 -16.32 -13.47 -0.91
CA ASN A 72 -15.85 -13.64 -2.28
C ASN A 72 -15.28 -12.29 -2.76
N LEU A 73 -13.98 -12.07 -2.55
CA LEU A 73 -13.33 -10.79 -2.83
C LEU A 73 -12.87 -10.68 -4.29
N SER A 74 -13.50 -11.39 -5.23
CA SER A 74 -13.14 -11.36 -6.66
C SER A 74 -13.04 -9.94 -7.22
N GLU A 75 -13.87 -9.02 -6.74
CA GLU A 75 -13.93 -7.60 -7.13
C GLU A 75 -12.82 -6.72 -6.54
N VAL A 76 -12.14 -7.15 -5.48
CA VAL A 76 -11.03 -6.38 -4.89
C VAL A 76 -9.73 -6.70 -5.62
N PRO A 77 -8.98 -5.72 -6.15
CA PRO A 77 -7.70 -5.97 -6.80
C PRO A 77 -6.78 -6.83 -5.94
N ARG A 78 -6.16 -7.84 -6.56
CA ARG A 78 -5.25 -8.77 -5.87
C ARG A 78 -4.14 -8.03 -5.10
N ALA A 79 -3.66 -6.91 -5.63
CA ALA A 79 -2.64 -6.06 -5.01
C ALA A 79 -3.05 -5.47 -3.64
N GLN A 80 -4.36 -5.30 -3.40
CA GLN A 80 -4.89 -4.66 -2.19
C GLN A 80 -5.21 -5.66 -1.07
N ARG A 81 -5.37 -6.95 -1.41
CA ARG A 81 -5.73 -8.02 -0.46
C ARG A 81 -4.53 -8.70 0.22
N ARG A 82 -3.33 -8.54 -0.33
CA ARG A 82 -2.21 -9.43 -0.02
C ARG A 82 -1.43 -8.97 1.20
N ALA A 83 -1.10 -9.92 2.07
CA ALA A 83 -0.05 -9.73 3.07
C ALA A 83 1.30 -9.50 2.37
N LYS A 84 2.21 -8.77 3.02
CA LYS A 84 3.58 -8.60 2.49
C LYS A 84 4.23 -9.98 2.28
N ALA A 85 4.71 -10.24 1.08
CA ALA A 85 5.46 -11.46 0.80
C ALA A 85 6.80 -11.45 1.54
N LYS A 86 7.29 -12.64 1.89
CA LYS A 86 8.66 -12.82 2.41
C LYS A 86 9.67 -12.56 1.27
N PRO A 87 10.94 -12.19 1.55
CA PRO A 87 11.94 -11.98 0.50
C PRO A 87 12.11 -13.21 -0.41
N LEU A 88 12.51 -13.00 -1.66
CA LEU A 88 12.71 -14.07 -2.64
C LEU A 88 13.68 -15.16 -2.15
N SER A 89 14.70 -14.77 -1.37
CA SER A 89 15.65 -15.68 -0.72
C SER A 89 15.00 -16.72 0.22
N HIS A 90 13.84 -16.40 0.79
CA HIS A 90 13.07 -17.36 1.58
C HIS A 90 12.49 -18.48 0.72
N TYR A 91 12.08 -18.17 -0.51
CA TYR A 91 11.49 -19.15 -1.41
C TYR A 91 12.55 -19.95 -2.15
N SER A 92 13.71 -19.35 -2.45
CA SER A 92 14.85 -20.06 -3.03
C SER A 92 15.51 -21.04 -2.06
N SER A 93 15.30 -20.87 -0.74
CA SER A 93 15.76 -21.82 0.27
C SER A 93 14.91 -23.08 0.42
N PHE A 94 13.83 -23.24 -0.36
CA PHE A 94 12.97 -24.43 -0.30
C PHE A 94 13.70 -25.64 -0.90
N SER A 95 13.43 -26.84 -0.36
CA SER A 95 14.02 -28.09 -0.86
C SER A 95 13.60 -28.38 -2.31
N GLY A 96 12.34 -28.08 -2.66
CA GLY A 96 11.84 -28.16 -4.02
C GLY A 96 12.01 -26.82 -4.76
N ARG A 97 12.87 -26.77 -5.78
CA ARG A 97 13.02 -25.56 -6.63
C ARG A 97 11.68 -25.09 -7.20
N ASN A 98 10.93 -26.01 -7.81
CA ASN A 98 9.66 -25.68 -8.44
C ASN A 98 8.60 -25.28 -7.40
N GLU A 99 8.65 -25.87 -6.21
CA GLU A 99 7.79 -25.50 -5.09
C GLU A 99 8.07 -24.07 -4.63
N GLY A 100 9.35 -23.70 -4.47
CA GLY A 100 9.77 -22.33 -4.17
C GLY A 100 9.32 -21.32 -5.24
N ILE A 101 9.48 -21.67 -6.53
CA ILE A 101 9.02 -20.84 -7.65
C ILE A 101 7.51 -20.62 -7.59
N VAL A 102 6.73 -21.68 -7.38
CA VAL A 102 5.26 -21.61 -7.32
C VAL A 102 4.83 -20.82 -6.09
N ALA A 103 5.42 -21.07 -4.92
CA ALA A 103 5.12 -20.33 -3.69
C ALA A 103 5.42 -18.83 -3.82
N ALA A 104 6.57 -18.47 -4.41
CA ALA A 104 6.92 -17.08 -4.69
C ALA A 104 5.92 -16.43 -5.67
N TYR A 105 5.55 -17.14 -6.74
CA TYR A 105 4.58 -16.64 -7.73
C TYR A 105 3.18 -16.47 -7.15
N GLN A 106 2.71 -17.41 -6.32
CA GLN A 106 1.39 -17.36 -5.68
C GLN A 106 1.23 -16.15 -4.75
N THR A 107 2.32 -15.66 -4.16
CA THR A 107 2.27 -14.39 -3.41
C THR A 107 1.89 -13.21 -4.30
N GLY A 108 2.26 -13.26 -5.58
CA GLY A 108 2.09 -12.21 -6.57
C GLY A 108 2.72 -10.87 -6.19
N ALA A 109 3.69 -10.88 -5.27
CA ALA A 109 4.53 -9.73 -4.95
C ALA A 109 5.77 -9.62 -5.86
N TYR A 110 6.08 -10.69 -6.58
CA TYR A 110 7.24 -10.79 -7.46
C TYR A 110 6.80 -11.06 -8.89
N THR A 111 7.44 -10.38 -9.84
CA THR A 111 7.31 -10.70 -11.26
C THR A 111 8.02 -12.04 -11.55
N MET A 112 7.55 -12.77 -12.57
CA MET A 112 8.23 -13.97 -13.03
C MET A 112 9.70 -13.71 -13.41
N LYS A 113 10.05 -12.48 -13.82
CA LYS A 113 11.44 -12.07 -14.08
C LYS A 113 12.25 -12.03 -12.79
N GLN A 114 11.76 -11.36 -11.74
CA GLN A 114 12.46 -11.31 -10.44
C GLN A 114 12.64 -12.70 -9.83
N ILE A 115 11.63 -13.58 -9.98
CA ILE A 115 11.74 -14.98 -9.57
C ILE A 115 12.80 -15.70 -10.42
N ALA A 116 12.83 -15.47 -11.73
CA ALA A 116 13.83 -16.08 -12.60
C ALA A 116 15.26 -15.65 -12.21
N ASP A 117 15.46 -14.35 -11.94
CA ASP A 117 16.74 -13.79 -11.52
C ASP A 117 17.24 -14.40 -10.19
N GLU A 118 16.38 -14.52 -9.18
CA GLU A 118 16.72 -15.15 -7.89
C GLU A 118 17.13 -16.63 -8.05
N PHE A 119 16.38 -17.38 -8.86
CA PHE A 119 16.61 -18.82 -9.04
C PHE A 119 17.70 -19.12 -10.09
N GLY A 120 18.31 -18.10 -10.70
CA GLY A 120 19.31 -18.26 -11.76
C GLY A 120 18.75 -18.93 -13.01
N LEU A 121 17.47 -18.70 -13.32
CA LEU A 121 16.75 -19.33 -14.43
C LEU A 121 16.38 -18.30 -15.50
N HIS A 122 16.06 -18.81 -16.69
CA HIS A 122 15.40 -17.99 -17.70
C HIS A 122 13.91 -17.84 -17.37
N TYR A 123 13.33 -16.67 -17.66
CA TYR A 123 11.90 -16.35 -17.48
C TYR A 123 10.96 -17.45 -18.00
N ALA A 124 11.26 -18.01 -19.17
CA ALA A 124 10.46 -19.07 -19.79
C ALA A 124 10.36 -20.34 -18.93
N THR A 125 11.39 -20.66 -18.14
CA THR A 125 11.38 -21.81 -17.22
C THR A 125 10.42 -21.57 -16.07
N VAL A 126 10.45 -20.38 -15.48
CA VAL A 126 9.51 -19.97 -14.42
C VAL A 126 8.08 -20.02 -14.94
N SER A 127 7.83 -19.46 -16.13
CA SER A 127 6.50 -19.48 -16.76
C SER A 127 5.97 -20.90 -16.97
N ARG A 128 6.80 -21.84 -17.44
CA ARG A 128 6.41 -23.25 -17.60
C ARG A 128 6.12 -23.94 -16.27
N VAL A 129 6.93 -23.67 -15.23
CA VAL A 129 6.74 -24.24 -13.89
C VAL A 129 5.41 -23.77 -13.30
N VAL A 130 5.12 -22.47 -13.39
CA VAL A 130 3.86 -21.88 -12.94
C VAL A 130 2.69 -22.46 -13.70
N LYS A 131 2.75 -22.50 -15.04
CA LYS A 131 1.67 -23.03 -15.87
C LYS A 131 1.35 -24.49 -15.53
N LYS A 132 2.38 -25.33 -15.35
CA LYS A 132 2.20 -26.73 -14.93
C LYS A 132 1.56 -26.87 -13.55
N ALA A 133 1.75 -25.90 -12.66
CA ALA A 133 1.13 -25.89 -11.34
C ALA A 133 -0.31 -25.36 -11.34
N GLU A 134 -0.71 -24.57 -12.35
CA GLU A 134 -2.10 -24.13 -12.54
C GLU A 134 -2.97 -25.17 -13.26
N GLU A 135 -2.36 -26.12 -13.98
CA GLU A 135 -3.02 -27.21 -14.70
C GLU A 135 -3.30 -28.47 -13.84
N ASN A 136 -2.77 -28.52 -12.61
CA ASN A 136 -3.00 -29.58 -11.61
C ASN A 136 -3.94 -29.09 -10.50
#